data_AF-A0A1S8TC87-F1
#
_entry.id   AF-A0A1S8TC87-F1
#
_cell.length_a   1.000
_cell.length_b   1.000
_cell.length_c   1.000
_cell.angle_alpha   90.00
_cell.angle_beta   90.00
_cell.angle_gamma   90.00
#
_symmetry.space_group_name_H-M   'P 1'
#
loop_
_entity.id
_entity.type
_entity.pdbx_description
1 polymer ?
#
loop_
_entity_poly.entity_id
_entity_poly.type
_entity_poly.pdbx_seq_one_letter_code
_entity_poly.pdbx_strand_id
1 'polypeptide(L)'
;MEIKVSDKNFIDYSASIPKTNNSDKSNFSETLNEMSNQSHINIKKNITLYIPTIDNLPRDKKGKALDAINKLDKIFSIDILGNPDQFMRNDFTIDMVRILSEYGNNATSFDFNDLTKSINTLLDCGLITNEDYFYTLRWIATMKQALKIKMNSVENKGTIFKPHNPNNIF
;
A
#
# COMPACT_ATOMS: atom_id res chain seq x y z
N MET A 1 -6.00 -62.91 0.36
CA MET A 1 -4.71 -62.25 0.14
C MET A 1 -4.88 -60.83 0.66
N GLU A 2 -4.50 -60.62 1.91
CA GLU A 2 -4.74 -59.37 2.64
C GLU A 2 -3.51 -58.47 2.52
N ILE A 3 -3.73 -57.23 2.08
CA ILE A 3 -2.68 -56.22 1.95
C ILE A 3 -2.54 -55.54 3.31
N LYS A 4 -1.51 -55.93 4.07
CA LYS A 4 -1.11 -55.26 5.31
C LYS A 4 -0.41 -53.95 4.94
N VAL A 5 -1.05 -52.82 5.22
CA VAL A 5 -0.43 -51.50 5.13
C VAL A 5 0.38 -51.30 6.41
N SER A 6 1.71 -51.33 6.28
CA SER A 6 2.62 -51.02 7.39
C SER A 6 2.75 -49.50 7.54
N ASP A 7 2.39 -49.01 8.72
CA ASP A 7 2.53 -47.61 9.12
C ASP A 7 3.99 -47.14 9.02
N LYS A 8 4.22 -46.14 8.17
CA LYS A 8 5.54 -45.53 7.98
C LYS A 8 5.79 -44.45 9.04
N ASN A 9 6.72 -44.79 9.94
CA ASN A 9 7.72 -43.95 10.60
C ASN A 9 7.27 -42.58 11.14
N PHE A 10 6.77 -42.57 12.38
CA PHE A 10 7.00 -41.45 13.29
C PHE A 10 8.46 -41.53 13.78
N ILE A 11 9.27 -40.51 13.47
CA ILE A 11 10.59 -40.36 14.07
C ILE A 11 10.38 -39.65 15.42
N ASP A 12 10.30 -40.44 16.48
CA ASP A 12 10.45 -39.99 17.85
C ASP A 12 11.90 -39.52 18.05
N TYR A 13 12.11 -38.22 18.26
CA TYR A 13 13.37 -37.72 18.79
C TYR A 13 13.43 -38.03 20.29
N SER A 14 13.76 -39.27 20.65
CA SER A 14 14.13 -39.61 22.02
C SER A 14 15.50 -38.99 22.32
N ALA A 15 15.51 -37.87 23.04
CA ALA A 15 16.73 -37.28 23.58
C ALA A 15 17.26 -38.18 24.70
N SER A 16 18.22 -39.05 24.38
CA SER A 16 19.00 -39.79 25.37
C SER A 16 20.01 -38.83 26.03
N ILE A 17 19.68 -38.35 27.22
CA ILE A 17 20.58 -37.55 28.07
C ILE A 17 21.62 -38.50 28.70
N PRO A 18 22.94 -38.25 28.57
CA PRO A 18 23.93 -38.98 29.34
C PRO A 18 23.82 -38.62 30.83
N LYS A 19 23.76 -39.64 31.69
CA LYS A 19 23.85 -39.47 33.15
C LYS A 19 25.24 -38.93 33.52
N THR A 20 25.30 -37.72 34.04
CA THR A 20 26.42 -37.22 34.84
C THR A 20 25.94 -36.96 36.26
N ASN A 21 26.59 -37.62 37.22
CA ASN A 21 26.36 -37.48 38.66
C ASN A 21 27.08 -36.24 39.22
N ASN A 22 26.50 -35.70 40.29
CA ASN A 22 27.01 -34.70 41.24
C ASN A 22 27.21 -33.30 40.67
N SER A 23 27.00 -32.21 41.40
CA SER A 23 26.38 -31.92 42.69
C SER A 23 26.45 -30.40 42.73
N ASP A 24 25.33 -29.69 42.73
CA ASP A 24 25.15 -28.46 43.50
C ASP A 24 23.78 -27.83 43.24
N LYS A 25 23.27 -27.31 44.34
CA LYS A 25 21.91 -26.90 44.60
C LYS A 25 21.73 -25.45 44.15
N SER A 26 20.50 -25.15 43.69
CA SER A 26 19.91 -23.82 43.41
C SER A 26 20.55 -22.97 42.31
N ASN A 27 19.75 -22.68 41.27
CA ASN A 27 19.57 -21.35 40.62
C ASN A 27 18.73 -21.43 39.32
N PHE A 28 18.12 -22.57 39.01
CA PHE A 28 17.27 -22.70 37.82
C PHE A 28 15.86 -22.06 37.97
N SER A 29 15.35 -21.93 39.19
CA SER A 29 14.06 -21.26 39.42
C SER A 29 14.14 -19.74 39.38
N GLU A 30 15.33 -19.15 39.60
CA GLU A 30 15.54 -17.70 39.45
C GLU A 30 15.57 -17.30 37.98
N THR A 31 16.18 -18.11 37.11
CA THR A 31 16.26 -17.82 35.67
C THR A 31 14.90 -17.91 34.96
N LEU A 32 13.98 -18.75 35.43
CA LEU A 32 12.62 -18.83 34.88
C LEU A 32 11.72 -17.66 35.35
N ASN A 33 11.93 -17.15 36.58
CA ASN A 33 11.19 -15.98 37.06
C ASN A 33 11.71 -14.66 36.46
N GLU A 34 12.98 -14.58 36.08
CA GLU A 34 13.51 -13.42 35.33
C GLU A 34 13.00 -13.37 33.88
N MET A 35 12.69 -14.50 33.25
CA MET A 35 12.08 -14.53 31.90
C MET A 35 10.60 -14.14 31.87
N SER A 36 9.90 -14.09 33.01
CA SER A 36 8.48 -13.72 33.07
C SER A 36 8.23 -12.22 33.28
N ASN A 37 9.25 -11.44 33.66
CA ASN A 37 9.08 -10.03 34.03
C ASN A 37 9.72 -9.01 33.07
N GLN A 38 10.23 -9.45 31.91
CA GLN A 38 10.54 -8.52 30.80
C GLN A 38 9.32 -8.36 29.90
N SER A 39 8.32 -7.70 30.45
CA SER A 39 7.21 -7.13 29.70
C SER A 39 7.73 -6.09 28.69
N HIS A 40 7.22 -6.19 27.47
CA HIS A 40 7.31 -5.19 26.40
C HIS A 40 8.71 -4.92 25.81
N ILE A 41 9.31 -5.95 25.19
CA ILE A 41 10.12 -5.65 24.00
C ILE A 41 9.14 -5.18 22.93
N ASN A 42 9.03 -3.86 22.76
CA ASN A 42 8.40 -3.23 21.63
C ASN A 42 9.28 -3.49 20.40
N ILE A 43 9.30 -4.74 19.93
CA ILE A 43 9.88 -5.10 18.64
C ILE A 43 8.94 -4.44 17.64
N LYS A 44 9.24 -3.20 17.25
CA LYS A 44 8.87 -2.70 15.94
C LYS A 44 9.49 -3.66 14.95
N LYS A 45 8.73 -4.72 14.65
CA LYS A 45 9.03 -5.70 13.64
C LYS A 45 9.09 -4.87 12.37
N ASN A 46 10.31 -4.52 11.97
CA ASN A 46 10.57 -3.90 10.69
C ASN A 46 10.34 -5.03 9.68
N ILE A 47 9.06 -5.35 9.45
CA ILE A 47 8.63 -6.33 8.47
C ILE A 47 9.10 -5.73 7.15
N THR A 48 10.26 -6.17 6.70
CA THR A 48 10.74 -5.84 5.36
C THR A 48 9.81 -6.60 4.45
N LEU A 49 8.77 -5.91 3.98
CA LEU A 49 7.79 -6.47 3.07
C LEU A 49 8.55 -6.78 1.78
N TYR A 50 8.78 -8.06 1.51
CA TYR A 50 9.45 -8.47 0.28
C TYR A 50 8.47 -8.30 -0.88
N ILE A 51 8.74 -7.33 -1.75
CA ILE A 51 7.98 -7.11 -2.97
C ILE A 51 8.95 -7.34 -4.13
N PRO A 52 8.91 -8.51 -4.79
CA PRO A 52 9.89 -8.89 -5.80
C PRO A 52 10.12 -7.82 -6.87
N THR A 53 9.07 -7.16 -7.33
CA THR A 53 9.14 -6.10 -8.34
C THR A 53 9.84 -4.85 -7.85
N ILE A 54 9.79 -4.51 -6.56
CA ILE A 54 10.49 -3.34 -5.97
C ILE A 54 11.90 -3.72 -5.52
N ASP A 55 12.06 -4.90 -4.92
CA ASP A 55 13.33 -5.34 -4.34
C ASP A 55 14.37 -5.70 -5.38
N ASN A 56 13.93 -6.15 -6.56
CA ASN A 56 14.81 -6.44 -7.70
C ASN A 56 15.11 -5.20 -8.56
N LEU A 57 14.61 -4.01 -8.21
CA LEU A 57 14.95 -2.78 -8.94
C LEU A 57 16.42 -2.41 -8.76
N PRO A 58 17.06 -1.84 -9.80
CA PRO A 58 18.33 -1.14 -9.66
C PRO A 58 18.27 -0.12 -8.51
N ARG A 59 19.37 0.03 -7.77
CA ARG A 59 19.44 0.85 -6.56
C ARG A 59 18.98 2.30 -6.78
N ASP A 60 19.28 2.86 -7.95
CA ASP A 60 18.90 4.21 -8.39
C ASP A 60 17.41 4.34 -8.73
N LYS A 61 16.77 3.25 -9.17
CA LYS A 61 15.32 3.19 -9.42
C LYS A 61 14.53 2.89 -8.16
N LYS A 62 15.07 2.08 -7.25
CA LYS A 62 14.39 1.70 -6.00
C LYS A 62 14.01 2.91 -5.14
N GLY A 63 14.92 3.87 -4.99
CA GLY A 63 14.63 5.12 -4.25
C GLY A 63 13.52 5.95 -4.88
N LYS A 64 13.52 6.07 -6.22
CA LYS A 64 12.50 6.81 -6.98
C LYS A 64 11.13 6.12 -6.92
N ALA A 65 11.12 4.79 -7.01
CA ALA A 65 9.92 3.99 -6.85
C ALA A 65 9.27 4.19 -5.48
N LEU A 66 10.06 4.08 -4.40
CA LEU A 66 9.56 4.28 -3.04
C LEU A 66 9.06 5.73 -2.82
N ASP A 67 9.76 6.73 -3.35
CA ASP A 67 9.29 8.12 -3.30
C ASP A 67 7.97 8.31 -4.06
N ALA A 68 7.82 7.69 -5.23
CA ALA A 68 6.58 7.73 -6.00
C ALA A 68 5.42 7.03 -5.27
N ILE A 69 5.66 5.87 -4.65
CA ILE A 69 4.68 5.16 -3.82
C ILE A 69 4.26 6.02 -2.62
N ASN A 70 5.22 6.59 -1.89
CA ASN A 70 4.94 7.48 -0.76
C ASN A 70 4.12 8.71 -1.17
N LYS A 71 4.28 9.20 -2.40
CA LYS A 71 3.44 10.27 -2.94
C LYS A 71 2.02 9.79 -3.23
N LEU A 72 1.84 8.61 -3.81
CA LEU A 72 0.51 8.01 -3.99
C LEU A 72 -0.19 7.80 -2.64
N ASP A 73 0.50 7.26 -1.65
CA ASP A 73 -0.01 7.05 -0.29
C ASP A 73 -0.57 8.36 0.29
N LYS A 74 0.15 9.47 0.12
CA LYS A 74 -0.32 10.80 0.54
C LYS A 74 -1.51 11.30 -0.25
N ILE A 75 -1.46 11.21 -1.59
CA ILE A 75 -2.52 11.72 -2.48
C ILE A 75 -3.84 11.00 -2.22
N PHE A 76 -3.80 9.68 -2.03
CA PHE A 76 -5.00 8.87 -1.85
C PHE A 76 -5.32 8.57 -0.38
N SER A 77 -4.45 8.97 0.56
CA SER A 77 -4.54 8.63 1.98
C SER A 77 -4.63 7.12 2.22
N ILE A 78 -3.73 6.37 1.57
CA ILE A 78 -3.62 4.91 1.62
C ILE A 78 -2.21 4.50 2.07
N ASP A 79 -2.03 3.20 2.31
CA ASP A 79 -0.73 2.60 2.60
C ASP A 79 -0.55 1.37 1.70
N ILE A 80 0.01 1.60 0.51
CA ILE A 80 0.17 0.59 -0.54
C ILE A 80 1.06 -0.57 -0.05
N LEU A 81 2.17 -0.26 0.62
CA LEU A 81 3.12 -1.27 1.07
C LEU A 81 2.72 -1.90 2.40
N GLY A 82 1.96 -1.21 3.24
CA GLY A 82 1.38 -1.81 4.44
C GLY A 82 0.22 -2.76 4.15
N ASN A 83 -0.46 -2.60 3.01
CA ASN A 83 -1.62 -3.41 2.62
C ASN A 83 -1.50 -3.94 1.16
N PRO A 84 -0.46 -4.73 0.86
CA PRO A 84 -0.19 -5.19 -0.51
C PRO A 84 -1.36 -5.99 -1.11
N ASP A 85 -2.07 -6.79 -0.30
CA ASP A 85 -3.20 -7.61 -0.76
C ASP A 85 -4.38 -6.76 -1.31
N GLN A 86 -4.46 -5.49 -0.90
CA GLN A 86 -5.50 -4.59 -1.39
C GLN A 86 -5.05 -3.85 -2.66
N PHE A 87 -3.78 -3.46 -2.73
CA PHE A 87 -3.30 -2.49 -3.70
C PHE A 87 -2.35 -3.06 -4.76
N MET A 88 -1.90 -4.30 -4.59
CA MET A 88 -1.03 -4.99 -5.53
C MET A 88 -1.77 -6.17 -6.17
N ARG A 89 -1.44 -6.43 -7.43
CA ARG A 89 -1.92 -7.59 -8.18
C ARG A 89 -1.01 -8.79 -7.93
N ASN A 90 -1.45 -9.95 -8.42
CA ASN A 90 -0.70 -11.21 -8.35
C ASN A 90 0.66 -11.14 -9.07
N ASP A 91 0.82 -10.23 -10.04
CA ASP A 91 2.09 -9.99 -10.75
C ASP A 91 2.98 -8.95 -10.03
N PHE A 92 2.61 -8.56 -8.81
CA PHE A 92 3.28 -7.56 -7.99
C PHE A 92 3.33 -6.15 -8.60
N THR A 93 2.44 -5.83 -9.54
CA THR A 93 2.17 -4.45 -9.98
C THR A 93 1.10 -3.79 -9.12
N ILE A 94 1.13 -2.46 -9.04
CA ILE A 94 0.13 -1.66 -8.31
C ILE A 94 -1.15 -1.56 -9.14
N ASP A 95 -2.31 -1.81 -8.50
CA ASP A 95 -3.62 -1.72 -9.13
C ASP A 95 -4.18 -0.30 -9.10
N MET A 96 -3.74 0.52 -10.07
CA MET A 96 -4.18 1.92 -10.16
C MET A 96 -5.66 2.05 -10.49
N VAL A 97 -6.23 1.13 -11.26
CA VAL A 97 -7.66 1.14 -11.57
C VAL A 97 -8.48 1.05 -10.29
N ARG A 98 -8.12 0.10 -9.41
CA ARG A 98 -8.75 -0.05 -8.10
C ARG A 98 -8.56 1.19 -7.23
N ILE A 99 -7.32 1.64 -7.08
CA ILE A 99 -6.98 2.82 -6.26
C ILE A 99 -7.82 4.04 -6.69
N LEU A 100 -7.91 4.32 -7.99
CA LEU A 100 -8.68 5.46 -8.49
C LEU A 100 -10.18 5.29 -8.32
N SER A 101 -10.70 4.07 -8.42
CA SER A 101 -12.13 3.81 -8.23
C SER A 101 -12.58 3.96 -6.78
N GLU A 102 -11.76 3.50 -5.82
CA GLU A 102 -12.10 3.49 -4.39
C GLU A 102 -11.68 4.79 -3.71
N TYR A 103 -10.53 5.36 -4.08
CA TYR A 103 -9.88 6.47 -3.39
C TYR A 103 -9.68 7.72 -4.25
N GLY A 104 -10.06 7.70 -5.53
CA GLY A 104 -9.84 8.83 -6.44
C GLY A 104 -10.49 10.15 -5.97
N ASN A 105 -11.56 10.08 -5.18
CA ASN A 105 -12.21 11.26 -4.61
C ASN A 105 -11.37 11.99 -3.55
N ASN A 106 -10.34 11.34 -3.00
CA ASN A 106 -9.43 11.94 -2.01
C ASN A 106 -8.42 12.89 -2.67
N ALA A 107 -8.14 12.70 -3.96
CA ALA A 107 -7.18 13.52 -4.67
C ALA A 107 -7.77 14.90 -5.02
N THR A 108 -6.99 15.94 -4.79
CA THR A 108 -7.36 17.32 -5.10
C THR A 108 -6.73 17.80 -6.41
N SER A 109 -7.18 18.96 -6.91
CA SER A 109 -6.63 19.55 -8.13
C SER A 109 -5.15 19.90 -8.02
N PHE A 110 -4.65 20.16 -6.81
CA PHE A 110 -3.24 20.47 -6.57
C PHE A 110 -2.35 19.24 -6.73
N ASP A 111 -2.92 18.04 -6.53
CA ASP A 111 -2.18 16.78 -6.54
C ASP A 111 -1.93 16.25 -7.95
N PHE A 112 -2.66 16.74 -8.97
CA PHE A 112 -2.63 16.15 -10.32
C PHE A 112 -1.26 16.19 -10.99
N ASN A 113 -0.46 17.22 -10.73
CA ASN A 113 0.89 17.31 -11.30
C ASN A 113 1.84 16.30 -10.64
N ASP A 114 1.72 16.12 -9.32
CA ASP A 114 2.54 15.17 -8.58
C ASP A 114 2.11 13.73 -8.85
N LEU A 115 0.80 13.49 -9.01
CA LEU A 115 0.26 12.21 -9.47
C LEU A 115 0.82 11.85 -10.85
N THR A 116 0.83 12.79 -11.80
CA THR A 116 1.38 12.56 -13.16
C THR A 116 2.86 12.16 -13.10
N LYS A 117 3.67 12.88 -12.32
CA LYS A 117 5.10 12.58 -12.15
C LYS A 117 5.33 11.22 -11.48
N SER A 118 4.53 10.90 -10.46
CA SER A 118 4.64 9.65 -9.73
C SER A 118 4.28 8.47 -10.65
N ILE A 119 3.21 8.59 -11.42
CA ILE A 119 2.77 7.54 -12.36
C ILE A 119 3.75 7.34 -13.52
N ASN A 120 4.36 8.40 -14.06
CA ASN A 120 5.47 8.26 -15.01
C ASN A 120 6.63 7.45 -14.39
N THR A 121 7.01 7.81 -13.16
CA THR A 121 8.12 7.14 -12.45
C THR A 121 7.81 5.66 -12.19
N LEU A 122 6.57 5.34 -11.81
CA LEU A 122 6.14 3.96 -11.55
C LEU A 122 6.12 3.13 -12.83
N LEU A 123 5.72 3.72 -13.97
CA LEU A 123 5.80 3.06 -15.27
C LEU A 123 7.26 2.78 -15.65
N ASP A 124 8.16 3.75 -15.51
CA ASP A 124 9.59 3.61 -15.78
C ASP A 124 10.29 2.55 -14.90
N CYS A 125 9.69 2.28 -13.73
CA CYS A 125 10.12 1.24 -12.80
C CYS A 125 9.39 -0.09 -13.02
N GLY A 126 8.44 -0.20 -13.94
CA GLY A 126 7.66 -1.41 -14.17
C GLY A 126 6.76 -1.80 -12.99
N LEU A 127 6.38 -0.84 -12.16
CA LEU A 127 5.52 -1.06 -10.98
C LEU A 127 4.03 -0.90 -11.28
N ILE A 128 3.70 -0.40 -12.47
CA ILE A 128 2.35 -0.33 -13.01
C ILE A 128 2.38 -0.79 -14.46
N THR A 129 1.24 -1.22 -14.97
CA THR A 129 1.12 -1.59 -16.38
C THR A 129 0.92 -0.35 -17.27
N ASN A 130 1.07 -0.52 -18.59
CA ASN A 130 0.68 0.54 -19.54
C ASN A 130 -0.82 0.89 -19.44
N GLU A 131 -1.66 -0.09 -19.13
CA GLU A 131 -3.10 0.13 -18.97
C GLU A 131 -3.38 1.03 -17.77
N ASP A 132 -2.75 0.76 -16.62
CA ASP A 132 -2.81 1.61 -15.43
C ASP A 132 -2.37 3.04 -15.71
N TYR A 133 -1.27 3.16 -16.45
CA TYR A 133 -0.70 4.44 -16.83
C TYR A 133 -1.71 5.29 -17.62
N PHE A 134 -2.23 4.75 -18.73
CA PHE A 134 -3.17 5.48 -19.57
C PHE A 134 -4.51 5.71 -18.87
N TYR A 135 -4.99 4.73 -18.09
CA TYR A 135 -6.19 4.88 -17.29
C TYR A 135 -6.06 6.06 -16.31
N THR A 136 -4.93 6.14 -15.60
CA THR A 136 -4.66 7.21 -14.64
C THR A 136 -4.58 8.57 -15.33
N LEU A 137 -3.87 8.69 -16.45
CA LEU A 137 -3.80 9.95 -17.20
C LEU A 137 -5.18 10.40 -17.70
N ARG A 138 -5.98 9.46 -18.21
CA ARG A 138 -7.36 9.75 -18.64
C ARG A 138 -8.21 10.22 -17.47
N TRP A 139 -8.09 9.57 -16.31
CA TRP A 139 -8.80 9.98 -15.09
C TRP A 139 -8.43 11.41 -14.68
N ILE A 140 -7.14 11.76 -14.67
CA ILE A 140 -6.67 13.13 -14.37
C ILE A 140 -7.26 14.15 -15.35
N ALA A 141 -7.25 13.83 -16.66
CA ALA A 141 -7.80 14.72 -17.67
C ALA A 141 -9.31 14.96 -17.48
N THR A 142 -10.06 13.89 -17.19
CA THR A 142 -11.50 13.97 -16.88
C THR A 142 -11.76 14.85 -15.66
N MET A 143 -10.97 14.69 -14.59
CA MET A 143 -11.14 15.51 -13.38
C MET A 143 -10.82 16.99 -13.62
N LYS A 144 -9.76 17.30 -14.37
CA LYS A 144 -9.45 18.67 -14.78
C LYS A 144 -10.58 19.29 -15.60
N GLN A 145 -11.18 18.53 -16.51
CA GLN A 145 -12.30 19.02 -17.32
C GLN A 145 -13.57 19.24 -16.48
N ALA A 146 -13.89 18.31 -15.56
CA ALA A 146 -15.03 18.44 -14.65
C ALA A 146 -14.91 19.69 -13.77
N LEU A 147 -13.72 19.98 -13.24
CA LEU A 147 -13.45 21.20 -12.48
C LEU A 147 -13.64 22.46 -13.31
N LYS A 148 -13.14 22.48 -14.56
CA LYS A 148 -13.35 23.60 -15.48
C LYS A 148 -14.84 23.86 -15.75
N ILE A 149 -15.62 22.81 -15.98
CA ILE A 149 -17.08 22.93 -16.20
C ILE A 149 -17.77 23.47 -14.95
N LYS A 150 -17.39 22.98 -13.76
CA LYS A 150 -17.93 23.47 -12.48
C LYS A 150 -17.66 24.96 -12.29
N MET A 151 -16.43 25.42 -12.57
CA MET A 151 -16.07 26.84 -12.49
C MET A 151 -16.90 27.70 -13.46
N ASN A 152 -16.99 27.30 -14.73
CA ASN A 152 -17.77 28.01 -15.74
C ASN A 152 -19.28 28.05 -15.41
N SER A 153 -19.81 27.03 -14.76
CA SER A 153 -21.21 27.00 -14.32
C SER A 153 -21.48 27.95 -13.14
N VAL A 154 -20.49 28.23 -12.29
CA VAL A 154 -20.64 29.16 -11.15
C VAL A 154 -20.62 30.61 -11.65
N GLU A 155 -19.75 30.94 -12.61
CA GLU A 155 -19.70 32.27 -13.22
C GLU A 155 -21.01 32.65 -13.93
N ASN A 156 -21.65 31.68 -14.60
CA ASN A 156 -22.96 31.88 -15.26
C ASN A 156 -24.14 32.01 -14.28
N LYS A 157 -24.02 31.59 -13.01
CA LYS A 157 -25.07 31.80 -11.99
C LYS A 157 -24.96 33.17 -11.31
N GLY A 158 -23.81 33.84 -11.39
CA GLY A 158 -23.61 35.21 -10.87
C GLY A 158 -24.19 36.29 -11.78
N THR A 159 -24.47 35.98 -13.04
CA THR A 159 -25.19 36.86 -13.99
C THR A 159 -26.69 36.58 -13.91
N ILE A 160 -27.30 36.92 -12.77
CA ILE A 160 -28.76 37.07 -12.71
C ILE A 160 -29.11 38.22 -13.65
N PHE A 161 -29.79 37.88 -14.75
CA PHE A 161 -30.44 38.82 -15.65
C PHE A 161 -31.14 39.91 -14.83
N LYS A 162 -30.68 41.16 -14.93
CA LYS A 162 -31.55 42.30 -14.58
C LYS A 162 -32.72 42.24 -15.56
N PRO A 163 -33.97 42.05 -15.11
CA PRO A 163 -35.10 42.20 -16.01
C PRO A 163 -35.06 43.63 -16.55
N HIS A 164 -35.07 43.75 -17.88
CA HIS A 164 -35.29 45.03 -18.53
C HIS A 164 -36.64 45.57 -18.03
N ASN A 165 -36.60 46.65 -17.24
CA ASN A 165 -37.79 47.39 -16.85
C ASN A 165 -38.27 48.18 -18.08
N PRO A 166 -39.41 47.84 -18.72
CA PRO A 166 -39.84 48.50 -19.96
C PRO A 166 -40.55 49.83 -19.72
N ASN A 167 -40.77 50.26 -18.47
CA ASN A 167 -41.68 51.37 -18.19
C ASN A 167 -40.95 52.69 -17.91
N ASN A 168 -40.14 53.15 -18.85
CA ASN A 168 -39.71 54.55 -18.89
C ASN A 168 -39.77 55.06 -20.33
N ILE A 169 -40.99 55.30 -20.80
CA ILE A 169 -41.27 56.12 -21.97
C ILE A 169 -42.19 57.23 -21.48
N PHE A 170 -41.69 58.46 -21.63
CA PHE A 170 -42.32 59.74 -21.31
C PHE A 170 -43.64 59.95 -22.07
#